data_AF-A0A2V6JLD8-F1
#
_entry.id   AF-A0A2V6JLD8-F1
#
_cell.length_a   1.000
_cell.length_b   1.000
_cell.length_c   1.000
_cell.angle_alpha   90.00
_cell.angle_beta   90.00
_cell.angle_gamma   90.00
#
_symmetry.space_group_name_H-M   'P 1'
#
loop_
_entity.id
_entity.type
_entity.pdbx_description
1 polymer ?
#
loop_
_entity_poly.entity_id
_entity_poly.type
_entity_poly.pdbx_seq_one_letter_code
_entity_poly.pdbx_strand_id
1 'polypeptide(L)'
;MTKCDISFPLPLPDDPRKWQGWSNYRSENLYDRLCLDPHANPSNELIEEHCRELMRWWQKKLPLKNQPSNPLSQLLRSGLEESSRYLTEARLELLDPDRRRVLDEELAAQDHEAAAAEFQKYLDFAVASGVLTADEEKNLLRFGLERALTEAEMNSLIEDALQESGAQRPTAPAPVANIIETPAKNSSANPQEEFLHLLRLSNLDSYTMSDNQRDTFIDMAENLGLEPGEAEDLVDLYLEEADEKAFADQPGTSSRAEAKATSTPGPFEDKPSPEKIERNADLERSRYGNFTNTLGEMMIFVPSAEFTMGSETEDASPNERPLSQVTLSRFYISRCLITNADYEQFDRAHRAKRASGAGDRHPVVYVSYLDAVKFCQWLSTRERRKYRLPTEAEWEYAAKGIDNRKFPWGNYDGRGDLANFADRNTVFAWSDRDIDDGYPESSPVGAFPLGASPFGIEDMAGNVWEWCLDYYELYRPGPKTNPRGSTAGTKRVHRGGSWKSRFSSLRATVRSSNVPGFSCNDLGFRIVCECD
;
A
#
# COMPACT_ATOMS: atom_id res chain seq x y z
N MET A 1 -6.41 -9.21 -32.64
CA MET A 1 -5.50 -9.68 -31.57
C MET A 1 -5.86 -8.88 -30.35
N THR A 2 -6.58 -9.49 -29.41
CA THR A 2 -6.99 -8.88 -28.15
C THR A 2 -5.74 -8.54 -27.33
N LYS A 3 -5.72 -7.36 -26.68
CA LYS A 3 -4.60 -6.88 -25.86
C LYS A 3 -4.19 -7.87 -24.74
N CYS A 4 -5.07 -8.79 -24.36
CA CYS A 4 -4.94 -9.71 -23.22
C CYS A 4 -3.89 -10.84 -23.35
N ASP A 5 -3.26 -11.07 -24.51
CA ASP A 5 -2.31 -12.20 -24.69
C ASP A 5 -0.82 -11.83 -24.54
N ILE A 6 -0.50 -10.57 -24.20
CA ILE A 6 0.90 -10.12 -24.11
C ILE A 6 1.46 -10.41 -22.73
N SER A 7 2.22 -11.50 -22.60
CA SER A 7 2.88 -11.90 -21.35
C SER A 7 4.12 -11.04 -21.04
N PHE A 8 4.28 -10.65 -19.77
CA PHE A 8 5.48 -10.02 -19.23
C PHE A 8 6.55 -11.09 -18.93
N PRO A 9 7.69 -11.14 -19.67
CA PRO A 9 8.66 -12.21 -19.49
C PRO A 9 9.55 -11.97 -18.26
N LEU A 10 9.67 -13.02 -17.44
CA LEU A 10 10.53 -13.05 -16.25
C LEU A 10 11.61 -14.13 -16.41
N PRO A 11 12.90 -13.77 -16.57
CA PRO A 11 13.46 -12.41 -16.66
C PRO A 11 13.26 -11.78 -18.05
N LEU A 12 13.29 -10.45 -18.12
CA LEU A 12 13.23 -9.71 -19.39
C LEU A 12 14.43 -10.04 -20.30
N PRO A 13 14.20 -10.31 -21.60
CA PRO A 13 15.26 -10.70 -22.53
C PRO A 13 16.22 -9.55 -22.82
N ASP A 14 17.51 -9.87 -23.02
CA ASP A 14 18.55 -8.86 -23.27
C ASP A 14 18.35 -8.02 -24.54
N ASP A 15 17.74 -8.62 -25.57
CA ASP A 15 17.31 -7.92 -26.78
C ASP A 15 15.80 -7.62 -26.67
N PRO A 16 15.40 -6.35 -26.59
CA PRO A 16 13.99 -5.96 -26.42
C PRO A 16 13.11 -6.44 -27.58
N ARG A 17 13.65 -6.69 -28.78
CA ARG A 17 12.88 -7.20 -29.92
C ARG A 17 12.41 -8.65 -29.72
N LYS A 18 12.96 -9.35 -28.74
CA LYS A 18 12.52 -10.70 -28.34
C LYS A 18 11.39 -10.65 -27.30
N TRP A 19 11.04 -9.47 -26.80
CA TRP A 19 9.91 -9.25 -25.92
C TRP A 19 8.72 -8.76 -26.75
N GLN A 20 7.65 -9.55 -26.82
CA GLN A 20 6.44 -9.21 -27.58
C GLN A 20 5.77 -7.92 -27.08
N GLY A 21 5.86 -7.63 -25.78
CA GLY A 21 5.33 -6.40 -25.18
C GLY A 21 6.21 -5.16 -25.31
N TRP A 22 7.36 -5.23 -26.01
CA TRP A 22 8.26 -4.09 -26.16
C TRP A 22 7.60 -2.86 -26.80
N SER A 23 6.65 -3.05 -27.72
CA SER A 23 5.88 -1.95 -28.30
C SER A 23 5.05 -1.19 -27.26
N ASN A 24 4.57 -1.89 -26.23
CA ASN A 24 3.68 -1.33 -25.21
C ASN A 24 4.41 -0.45 -24.21
N TYR A 25 5.73 -0.59 -24.10
CA TYR A 25 6.56 0.31 -23.28
C TYR A 25 6.40 1.78 -23.67
N ARG A 26 6.08 2.07 -24.94
CA ARG A 26 5.83 3.44 -25.42
C ARG A 26 4.37 3.88 -25.30
N SER A 27 3.51 3.05 -24.72
CA SER A 27 2.10 3.41 -24.50
C SER A 27 2.00 4.56 -23.50
N GLU A 28 0.97 5.39 -23.64
CA GLU A 28 0.62 6.39 -22.64
C GLU A 28 -0.07 5.74 -21.43
N ASN A 29 -0.73 4.59 -21.64
CA ASN A 29 -1.35 3.81 -20.57
C ASN A 29 -0.29 3.07 -19.73
N LEU A 30 -0.35 3.27 -18.41
CA LEU A 30 0.61 2.70 -17.45
C LEU A 30 0.48 1.17 -17.31
N TYR A 31 -0.74 0.62 -17.42
CA TYR A 31 -0.96 -0.84 -17.42
C TYR A 31 -0.34 -1.49 -18.66
N ASP A 32 -0.50 -0.89 -19.84
CA ASP A 32 0.12 -1.38 -21.07
C ASP A 32 1.65 -1.45 -20.95
N ARG A 33 2.28 -0.43 -20.33
CA ARG A 33 3.75 -0.40 -20.11
C ARG A 33 4.23 -1.55 -19.26
N LEU A 34 3.41 -1.99 -18.32
CA LEU A 34 3.68 -3.12 -17.44
C LEU A 34 3.12 -4.44 -17.99
N CYS A 35 2.48 -4.44 -19.17
CA CYS A 35 1.76 -5.59 -19.70
C CYS A 35 0.79 -6.19 -18.66
N LEU A 36 0.05 -5.31 -18.00
CA LEU A 36 -1.00 -5.65 -17.05
C LEU A 36 -2.36 -5.37 -17.66
N ASP A 37 -3.35 -6.17 -17.28
CA ASP A 37 -4.74 -5.93 -17.64
C ASP A 37 -5.40 -5.17 -16.48
N PRO A 38 -5.87 -3.92 -16.67
CA PRO A 38 -6.59 -3.17 -15.63
C PRO A 38 -7.85 -3.91 -15.15
N HIS A 39 -8.56 -4.60 -16.05
CA HIS A 39 -9.80 -5.31 -15.75
C HIS A 39 -9.57 -6.57 -14.91
N ALA A 40 -8.34 -7.10 -14.89
CA ALA A 40 -7.96 -8.22 -14.04
C ALA A 40 -7.65 -7.81 -12.59
N ASN A 41 -7.80 -6.51 -12.26
CA ASN A 41 -7.49 -5.93 -10.95
C ASN A 41 -6.13 -6.43 -10.39
N PRO A 42 -5.01 -6.13 -11.06
CA PRO A 42 -3.71 -6.66 -10.70
C PRO A 42 -3.35 -6.25 -9.27
N SER A 43 -2.78 -7.18 -8.50
CA SER A 43 -2.40 -6.89 -7.12
C SER A 43 -1.25 -5.87 -7.09
N ASN A 44 -1.14 -5.12 -5.99
CA ASN A 44 -0.02 -4.20 -5.79
C ASN A 44 1.33 -4.93 -5.91
N GLU A 45 1.37 -6.21 -5.53
CA GLU A 45 2.55 -7.05 -5.68
C GLU A 45 2.97 -7.27 -7.12
N LEU A 46 2.00 -7.56 -7.99
CA LEU A 46 2.26 -7.81 -9.40
C LEU A 46 2.71 -6.53 -10.13
N ILE A 47 2.06 -5.40 -9.83
CA ILE A 47 2.42 -4.07 -10.36
C ILE A 47 3.87 -3.75 -9.98
N GLU A 48 4.22 -3.96 -8.72
CA GLU A 48 5.55 -3.64 -8.20
C GLU A 48 6.63 -4.58 -8.75
N GLU A 49 6.31 -5.87 -8.95
CA GLU A 49 7.19 -6.84 -9.62
C GLU A 49 7.53 -6.41 -11.05
N HIS A 50 6.52 -6.08 -11.85
CA HIS A 50 6.72 -5.66 -13.24
C HIS A 50 7.50 -4.35 -13.33
N CYS A 51 7.18 -3.36 -12.48
CA CYS A 51 7.95 -2.11 -12.38
C CYS A 51 9.42 -2.37 -12.05
N ARG A 52 9.67 -3.28 -11.10
CA ARG A 52 11.01 -3.61 -10.61
C ARG A 52 11.85 -4.33 -11.66
N GLU A 53 11.27 -5.29 -12.37
CA GLU A 53 11.97 -6.02 -13.43
C GLU A 53 12.30 -5.11 -14.61
N LEU A 54 11.39 -4.22 -15.00
CA LEU A 54 11.68 -3.23 -16.03
C LEU A 54 12.80 -2.28 -15.59
N MET A 55 12.78 -1.83 -14.34
CA MET A 55 13.83 -0.98 -13.74
C MET A 55 15.20 -1.67 -13.78
N ARG A 56 15.27 -2.92 -13.30
CA ARG A 56 16.51 -3.74 -13.32
C ARG A 56 17.03 -3.91 -14.74
N TRP A 57 16.13 -4.17 -15.68
CA TRP A 57 16.50 -4.32 -17.08
C TRP A 57 17.11 -3.03 -17.64
N TRP A 58 16.48 -1.86 -17.42
CA TRP A 58 17.02 -0.57 -17.85
C TRP A 58 18.37 -0.24 -17.20
N GLN A 59 18.56 -0.55 -15.92
CA GLN A 59 19.83 -0.36 -15.22
C GLN A 59 20.96 -1.20 -15.83
N LYS A 60 20.70 -2.45 -16.24
CA LYS A 60 21.69 -3.26 -16.98
C LYS A 60 22.10 -2.63 -18.31
N LYS A 61 21.24 -1.80 -18.90
CA LYS A 61 21.47 -1.13 -20.19
C LYS A 61 22.09 0.27 -20.03
N LEU A 62 22.17 0.84 -18.83
CA LEU A 62 22.76 2.17 -18.58
C LEU A 62 24.16 2.35 -19.20
N PRO A 63 25.10 1.37 -19.12
CA PRO A 63 26.43 1.50 -19.72
C PRO A 63 26.40 1.73 -21.24
N LEU A 64 25.32 1.34 -21.93
CA LEU A 64 25.15 1.56 -23.37
C LEU A 64 24.99 3.03 -23.73
N LYS A 65 24.65 3.90 -22.77
CA LYS A 65 24.59 5.35 -22.98
C LYS A 65 25.93 5.91 -23.45
N ASN A 66 27.04 5.30 -23.03
CA ASN A 66 28.40 5.69 -23.40
C ASN A 66 28.92 4.97 -24.67
N GLN A 67 28.06 4.23 -25.38
CA GLN A 67 28.42 3.45 -26.57
C GLN A 67 27.51 3.78 -27.77
N PRO A 68 27.59 5.00 -28.34
CA PRO A 68 26.65 5.47 -29.38
C PRO A 68 26.75 4.72 -30.72
N SER A 69 27.82 3.99 -30.96
CA SER A 69 28.00 3.12 -32.13
C SER A 69 27.32 1.75 -31.99
N ASN A 70 26.85 1.38 -30.79
CA ASN A 70 26.17 0.11 -30.54
C ASN A 70 24.72 0.17 -31.07
N PRO A 71 24.29 -0.76 -31.94
CA PRO A 71 22.91 -0.78 -32.46
C PRO A 71 21.82 -0.84 -31.36
N LEU A 72 22.11 -1.50 -30.23
CA LEU A 72 21.20 -1.56 -29.09
C LEU A 72 21.09 -0.19 -28.38
N SER A 73 22.19 0.57 -28.32
CA SER A 73 22.19 1.93 -27.77
C SER A 73 21.33 2.88 -28.61
N GLN A 74 21.37 2.74 -29.94
CA GLN A 74 20.53 3.53 -30.84
C GLN A 74 19.04 3.21 -30.68
N LEU A 75 18.70 1.93 -30.51
CA LEU A 75 17.32 1.48 -30.29
C LEU A 75 16.76 1.97 -28.95
N LEU A 76 17.58 1.97 -27.90
CA LEU A 76 17.19 2.27 -26.52
C LEU A 76 17.38 3.73 -26.12
N ARG A 77 17.86 4.58 -27.03
CA ARG A 77 18.31 5.94 -26.72
C ARG A 77 17.27 6.80 -26.00
N SER A 78 16.01 6.79 -26.47
CA SER A 78 14.93 7.55 -25.85
C SER A 78 14.54 6.99 -24.48
N GLY A 79 14.46 5.66 -24.35
CA GLY A 79 14.13 5.03 -23.08
C GLY A 79 15.26 5.09 -22.04
N LEU A 80 16.54 5.16 -22.44
CA LEU A 80 17.67 5.30 -21.49
C LEU A 80 17.62 6.59 -20.66
N GLU A 81 16.92 7.63 -21.15
CA GLU A 81 16.76 8.90 -20.44
C GLU A 81 15.41 9.01 -19.73
N GLU A 82 14.37 8.37 -20.27
CA GLU A 82 12.99 8.53 -19.79
C GLU A 82 12.49 7.37 -18.92
N SER A 83 13.12 6.19 -19.00
CA SER A 83 12.71 4.96 -18.30
C SER A 83 12.59 5.13 -16.79
N SER A 84 13.57 5.74 -16.15
CA SER A 84 13.53 5.96 -14.70
C SER A 84 12.34 6.84 -14.29
N ARG A 85 11.99 7.82 -15.12
CA ARG A 85 10.86 8.71 -14.86
C ARG A 85 9.53 7.97 -15.05
N TYR A 86 9.36 7.29 -16.18
CA TYR A 86 8.12 6.57 -16.48
C TYR A 86 7.84 5.42 -15.51
N LEU A 87 8.88 4.76 -15.01
CA LEU A 87 8.72 3.70 -14.02
C LEU A 87 8.39 4.24 -12.63
N THR A 88 8.94 5.40 -12.29
CA THR A 88 8.57 6.10 -11.05
C THR A 88 7.12 6.57 -11.13
N GLU A 89 6.70 7.14 -12.27
CA GLU A 89 5.33 7.55 -12.54
C GLU A 89 4.36 6.38 -12.47
N ALA A 90 4.62 5.29 -13.20
CA ALA A 90 3.79 4.08 -13.16
C ALA A 90 3.66 3.52 -11.73
N ARG A 91 4.75 3.51 -10.96
CA ARG A 91 4.75 3.04 -9.58
C ARG A 91 3.95 3.95 -8.65
N LEU A 92 4.03 5.27 -8.81
CA LEU A 92 3.31 6.24 -7.98
C LEU A 92 1.81 6.25 -8.26
N GLU A 93 1.42 6.20 -9.53
CA GLU A 93 0.01 6.24 -9.92
C GLU A 93 -0.71 4.91 -9.66
N LEU A 94 -0.05 3.76 -9.86
CA LEU A 94 -0.69 2.44 -9.73
C LEU A 94 -0.64 1.83 -8.33
N LEU A 95 0.28 2.26 -7.44
CA LEU A 95 0.36 1.73 -6.06
C LEU A 95 -0.41 2.58 -5.04
N ASP A 96 -0.80 3.80 -5.42
CA ASP A 96 -1.66 4.66 -4.62
C ASP A 96 -3.13 4.30 -4.90
N PRO A 97 -3.92 3.85 -3.90
CA PRO A 97 -5.30 3.39 -4.14
C PRO A 97 -6.21 4.46 -4.73
N ASP A 98 -6.04 5.72 -4.31
CA ASP A 98 -6.90 6.82 -4.75
C ASP A 98 -6.59 7.21 -6.20
N ARG A 99 -5.30 7.30 -6.55
CA ARG A 99 -4.86 7.58 -7.93
C ARG A 99 -5.20 6.45 -8.88
N ARG A 100 -4.97 5.20 -8.46
CA ARG A 100 -5.31 4.03 -9.24
C ARG A 100 -6.81 3.99 -9.54
N ARG A 101 -7.65 4.28 -8.56
CA ARG A 101 -9.11 4.37 -8.76
C ARG A 101 -9.47 5.40 -9.82
N VAL A 102 -8.90 6.60 -9.75
CA VAL A 102 -9.15 7.66 -10.75
C VAL A 102 -8.71 7.21 -12.14
N LEU A 103 -7.52 6.59 -12.26
CA LEU A 103 -7.01 6.07 -13.52
C LEU A 103 -7.89 4.95 -14.10
N ASP A 104 -8.36 4.03 -13.24
CA ASP A 104 -9.23 2.93 -13.62
C ASP A 104 -10.61 3.44 -14.07
N GLU A 105 -11.15 4.46 -13.39
CA GLU A 105 -12.39 5.15 -13.78
C GLU A 105 -12.25 5.86 -15.13
N GLU A 106 -11.15 6.59 -15.36
CA GLU A 106 -10.87 7.25 -16.64
C GLU A 106 -10.71 6.24 -17.78
N LEU A 107 -10.04 5.12 -17.54
CA LEU A 107 -9.83 4.08 -18.54
C LEU A 107 -11.13 3.33 -18.85
N ALA A 108 -11.93 3.03 -17.83
CA ALA A 108 -13.26 2.44 -18.01
C ALA A 108 -14.19 3.38 -18.81
N ALA A 109 -14.12 4.70 -18.57
CA ALA A 109 -14.87 5.67 -19.35
C ALA A 109 -14.43 5.73 -20.82
N GLN A 110 -13.12 5.65 -21.09
CA GLN A 110 -12.59 5.58 -22.45
C GLN A 110 -13.00 4.28 -23.17
N ASP A 111 -12.96 3.14 -22.46
CA ASP A 111 -13.39 1.84 -22.99
C ASP A 111 -14.90 1.85 -23.29
N HIS A 112 -15.72 2.46 -22.42
CA HIS A 112 -17.16 2.65 -22.63
C HIS A 112 -17.46 3.56 -23.83
N GLU A 113 -16.77 4.71 -23.96
CA GLU A 113 -16.91 5.60 -25.11
C GLU A 113 -16.51 4.92 -26.43
N ALA A 114 -15.42 4.14 -26.41
CA ALA A 114 -14.98 3.36 -27.56
C ALA A 114 -15.99 2.27 -27.94
N ALA A 115 -16.57 1.58 -26.95
CA ALA A 115 -17.63 0.59 -27.14
C ALA A 115 -18.89 1.23 -27.75
N ALA A 116 -19.31 2.39 -27.24
CA ALA A 116 -20.43 3.16 -27.76
C ALA A 116 -20.17 3.61 -29.21
N ALA A 117 -18.97 4.10 -29.52
CA ALA A 117 -18.60 4.51 -30.87
C ALA A 117 -18.54 3.33 -31.86
N GLU A 118 -18.09 2.15 -31.43
CA GLU A 118 -18.17 0.94 -32.25
C GLU A 118 -19.60 0.47 -32.44
N PHE A 119 -20.42 0.45 -31.38
CA PHE A 119 -21.85 0.14 -31.44
C PHE A 119 -22.56 1.05 -32.44
N GLN A 120 -22.28 2.36 -32.40
CA GLN A 120 -22.84 3.33 -33.35
C GLN A 120 -22.47 3.00 -34.79
N LYS A 121 -21.22 2.60 -35.09
CA LYS A 121 -20.81 2.20 -36.45
C LYS A 121 -21.58 0.98 -36.96
N TYR A 122 -21.82 0.00 -36.09
CA TYR A 122 -22.62 -1.17 -36.43
C TYR A 122 -24.10 -0.81 -36.61
N LEU A 123 -24.62 0.09 -35.79
CA LEU A 123 -25.97 0.62 -35.88
C LEU A 123 -26.18 1.38 -37.20
N ASP A 124 -25.27 2.28 -37.54
CA ASP A 124 -25.29 3.04 -38.80
C ASP A 124 -25.32 2.10 -40.02
N PHE A 125 -24.52 1.01 -39.97
CA PHE A 125 -24.50 0.00 -41.03
C PHE A 125 -25.82 -0.78 -41.12
N ALA A 126 -26.40 -1.19 -39.98
CA ALA A 126 -27.65 -1.93 -39.94
C ALA A 126 -28.83 -1.09 -40.46
N VAL A 127 -28.85 0.19 -40.08
CA VAL A 127 -29.92 1.14 -40.45
C VAL A 127 -29.77 1.66 -41.88
N ALA A 128 -28.58 1.59 -42.49
CA ALA A 128 -28.34 2.02 -43.88
C ALA A 128 -29.20 1.28 -44.93
N SER A 129 -29.74 0.10 -44.58
CA SER A 129 -30.65 -0.68 -45.44
C SER A 129 -32.09 -0.16 -45.45
N GLY A 130 -32.45 0.76 -44.54
CA GLY A 130 -33.76 1.38 -44.38
C GLY A 130 -34.78 0.60 -43.54
N VAL A 131 -34.46 -0.63 -43.12
CA VAL A 131 -35.30 -1.47 -42.24
C VAL A 131 -34.39 -2.23 -41.28
N LEU A 132 -34.57 -2.03 -39.97
CA LEU A 132 -33.86 -2.79 -38.94
C LEU A 132 -34.62 -4.09 -38.66
N THR A 133 -34.09 -5.23 -39.09
CA THR A 133 -34.76 -6.53 -38.85
C THR A 133 -34.63 -6.98 -37.38
N ALA A 134 -35.56 -7.80 -36.90
CA ALA A 134 -35.54 -8.32 -35.53
C ALA A 134 -34.25 -9.12 -35.20
N ASP A 135 -33.67 -9.79 -36.20
CA ASP A 135 -32.41 -10.53 -36.04
C ASP A 135 -31.19 -9.58 -35.96
N GLU A 136 -31.19 -8.49 -36.74
CA GLU A 136 -30.14 -7.46 -36.67
C GLU A 136 -30.18 -6.70 -35.34
N GLU A 137 -31.38 -6.36 -34.86
CA GLU A 137 -31.58 -5.72 -33.55
C GLU A 137 -31.12 -6.64 -32.41
N LYS A 138 -31.44 -7.93 -32.46
CA LYS A 138 -30.96 -8.92 -31.50
C LYS A 138 -29.44 -9.06 -31.51
N ASN A 139 -28.82 -9.03 -32.68
CA ASN A 139 -27.37 -9.09 -32.82
C ASN A 139 -26.69 -7.81 -32.32
N LEU A 140 -27.28 -6.63 -32.55
CA LEU A 140 -26.82 -5.34 -32.01
C LEU A 140 -26.85 -5.33 -30.49
N LEU A 141 -27.98 -5.71 -29.88
CA LEU A 141 -28.12 -5.76 -28.43
C LEU A 141 -27.12 -6.73 -27.80
N ARG A 142 -26.93 -7.90 -28.42
CA ARG A 142 -25.90 -8.84 -27.99
C ARG A 142 -24.49 -8.25 -28.10
N PHE A 143 -24.17 -7.57 -29.20
CA PHE A 143 -22.87 -6.94 -29.42
C PHE A 143 -22.56 -5.84 -28.38
N GLY A 144 -23.55 -5.03 -28.02
CA GLY A 144 -23.37 -4.00 -26.98
C GLY A 144 -23.28 -4.57 -25.57
N LEU A 145 -24.05 -5.62 -25.25
CA LEU A 145 -23.92 -6.34 -23.96
C LEU A 145 -22.53 -6.96 -23.79
N GLU A 146 -21.97 -7.57 -24.84
CA GLU A 146 -20.61 -8.14 -24.82
C GLU A 146 -19.51 -7.06 -24.60
N ARG A 147 -19.84 -5.77 -24.70
CA ARG A 147 -18.94 -4.62 -24.49
C ARG A 147 -19.36 -3.74 -23.30
N ALA A 148 -20.18 -4.27 -22.39
CA ALA A 148 -20.62 -3.60 -21.17
C ALA A 148 -21.47 -2.32 -21.37
N LEU A 149 -22.15 -2.17 -22.51
CA LEU A 149 -23.20 -1.16 -22.68
C LEU A 149 -24.49 -1.60 -21.99
N THR A 150 -25.19 -0.67 -21.33
CA THR A 150 -26.46 -1.00 -20.68
C THR A 150 -27.60 -1.09 -21.69
N GLU A 151 -28.60 -1.91 -21.39
CA GLU A 151 -29.77 -2.10 -22.26
C GLU A 151 -30.55 -0.78 -22.48
N ALA A 152 -30.59 0.10 -21.48
CA ALA A 152 -31.21 1.42 -21.59
C ALA A 152 -30.46 2.34 -22.57
N GLU A 153 -29.13 2.37 -22.49
CA GLU A 153 -28.29 3.17 -23.41
C GLU A 153 -28.40 2.67 -24.85
N MET A 154 -28.33 1.35 -25.06
CA MET A 154 -28.47 0.75 -26.39
C MET A 154 -29.84 1.04 -27.01
N ASN A 155 -30.91 0.92 -26.22
CA ASN A 155 -32.27 1.22 -26.69
C ASN A 155 -32.45 2.70 -27.06
N SER A 156 -31.88 3.62 -26.26
CA SER A 156 -31.90 5.05 -26.58
C SER A 156 -31.17 5.35 -27.90
N LEU A 157 -29.97 4.79 -28.09
CA LEU A 157 -29.18 4.97 -29.33
C LEU A 157 -29.91 4.43 -30.57
N ILE A 158 -30.59 3.28 -30.44
CA ILE A 158 -31.38 2.68 -31.52
C ILE A 158 -32.58 3.58 -31.86
N GLU A 159 -33.30 4.10 -30.87
CA GLU A 159 -34.45 5.00 -31.09
C GLU A 159 -34.02 6.29 -31.80
N ASP A 160 -32.93 6.92 -31.35
CA ASP A 160 -32.38 8.13 -31.96
C ASP A 160 -31.96 7.89 -33.42
N ALA A 161 -31.27 6.78 -33.71
CA ALA A 161 -30.84 6.43 -35.07
C ALA A 161 -32.02 6.13 -36.02
N LEU A 162 -33.09 5.49 -35.52
CA LEU A 162 -34.33 5.27 -36.30
C LEU A 162 -35.04 6.59 -36.60
N GLN A 163 -35.04 7.53 -35.65
CA GLN A 163 -35.64 8.85 -35.81
C GLN A 163 -34.87 9.72 -36.83
N GLU A 164 -33.54 9.65 -36.85
CA GLU A 164 -32.71 10.40 -37.80
C GLU A 164 -32.70 9.82 -39.22
N SER A 165 -32.66 8.49 -39.35
CA SER A 165 -32.60 7.80 -40.65
C SER A 165 -33.97 7.63 -41.33
N GLY A 166 -35.06 7.68 -40.56
CA GLY A 166 -36.41 7.36 -41.03
C GLY A 166 -36.66 5.86 -41.27
N ALA A 167 -35.77 4.98 -40.81
CA ALA A 167 -35.92 3.53 -40.89
C ALA A 167 -37.05 3.03 -39.97
N GLN A 168 -37.74 1.96 -40.36
CA GLN A 168 -38.89 1.43 -39.62
C GLN A 168 -38.55 0.08 -38.98
N ARG A 169 -38.90 -0.11 -37.69
CA ARG A 169 -38.98 -1.44 -37.07
C ARG A 169 -40.10 -2.24 -37.76
N PRO A 170 -39.91 -3.53 -38.08
CA PRO A 170 -40.99 -4.36 -38.60
C PRO A 170 -42.11 -4.45 -37.55
N THR A 171 -43.32 -4.07 -37.93
CA THR A 171 -44.54 -4.31 -37.15
C THR A 171 -44.72 -5.80 -36.93
N ALA A 172 -44.59 -6.26 -35.69
CA ALA A 172 -44.84 -7.65 -35.31
C ALA A 172 -46.33 -8.03 -35.57
N PRO A 173 -46.61 -9.27 -36.01
CA PRO A 173 -47.99 -9.75 -36.15
C PRO A 173 -48.61 -10.05 -34.78
N ALA A 174 -49.93 -9.84 -34.70
CA ALA A 174 -50.76 -9.92 -33.50
C ALA A 174 -50.71 -11.29 -32.78
N PRO A 175 -50.93 -11.32 -31.45
CA PRO A 175 -50.91 -12.57 -30.67
C PRO A 175 -52.20 -13.36 -30.89
N VAL A 176 -52.08 -14.67 -31.15
CA VAL A 176 -53.22 -15.60 -31.16
C VAL A 176 -53.34 -16.24 -29.78
N ALA A 177 -54.48 -15.99 -29.14
CA ALA A 177 -54.88 -16.56 -27.87
C ALA A 177 -55.21 -18.06 -27.97
N ASN A 178 -54.87 -18.82 -26.93
CA ASN A 178 -55.74 -19.91 -26.46
C ASN A 178 -55.61 -20.09 -24.94
N ILE A 179 -56.78 -20.33 -24.34
CA ILE A 179 -57.16 -20.28 -22.93
C ILE A 179 -57.14 -21.69 -22.32
N ILE A 180 -56.98 -21.77 -20.99
CA ILE A 180 -57.41 -22.77 -19.96
C ILE A 180 -56.23 -22.92 -18.97
N GLU A 181 -56.28 -22.74 -17.65
CA GLU A 181 -57.31 -22.44 -16.65
C GLU A 181 -56.59 -21.90 -15.38
N THR A 182 -57.23 -20.97 -14.68
CA THR A 182 -56.90 -20.45 -13.32
C THR A 182 -57.17 -21.50 -12.21
N PRO A 183 -56.56 -21.44 -10.99
CA PRO A 183 -56.42 -20.21 -10.20
C PRO A 183 -55.10 -19.96 -9.47
N ALA A 184 -54.92 -18.66 -9.24
CA ALA A 184 -54.04 -17.97 -8.30
C ALA A 184 -53.36 -18.83 -7.21
N LYS A 185 -52.02 -18.75 -7.20
CA LYS A 185 -51.25 -18.57 -5.98
C LYS A 185 -50.37 -17.33 -6.11
N ASN A 186 -50.55 -16.42 -5.16
CA ASN A 186 -49.68 -15.31 -4.89
C ASN A 186 -48.25 -15.78 -4.59
N SER A 187 -47.31 -14.87 -4.87
CA SER A 187 -45.96 -14.66 -4.31
C SER A 187 -44.78 -15.01 -5.24
N SER A 188 -44.43 -14.09 -6.15
CA SER A 188 -43.02 -13.96 -6.55
C SER A 188 -42.30 -13.23 -5.41
N ALA A 189 -41.86 -13.99 -4.41
CA ALA A 189 -40.98 -13.47 -3.39
C ALA A 189 -39.62 -13.16 -4.05
N ASN A 190 -39.02 -12.03 -3.70
CA ASN A 190 -37.63 -11.76 -4.00
C ASN A 190 -36.79 -12.96 -3.47
N PRO A 191 -35.88 -13.58 -4.26
CA PRO A 191 -35.08 -14.72 -3.80
C PRO A 191 -34.37 -14.47 -2.46
N GLN A 192 -33.95 -13.23 -2.23
CA GLN A 192 -33.36 -12.78 -0.96
C GLN A 192 -34.38 -12.78 0.20
N GLU A 193 -35.61 -12.33 -0.06
CA GLU A 193 -36.69 -12.34 0.94
C GLU A 193 -37.19 -13.75 1.25
N GLU A 194 -37.22 -14.63 0.24
CA GLU A 194 -37.60 -16.03 0.41
C GLU A 194 -36.53 -16.79 1.21
N PHE A 195 -35.24 -16.52 0.93
CA PHE A 195 -34.13 -17.05 1.71
C PHE A 195 -34.12 -16.53 3.16
N LEU A 196 -34.29 -15.22 3.38
CA LEU A 196 -34.44 -14.65 4.72
C LEU A 196 -35.67 -15.20 5.46
N HIS A 197 -36.75 -15.49 4.75
CA HIS A 197 -37.94 -16.13 5.34
C HIS A 197 -37.65 -17.58 5.75
N LEU A 198 -36.90 -18.35 4.96
CA LEU A 198 -36.44 -19.70 5.33
C LEU A 198 -35.51 -19.69 6.55
N LEU A 199 -34.58 -18.73 6.62
CA LEU A 199 -33.72 -18.53 7.80
C LEU A 199 -34.55 -18.23 9.05
N ARG A 200 -35.52 -17.32 8.95
CA ARG A 200 -36.43 -16.97 10.05
C ARG A 200 -37.34 -18.13 10.49
N LEU A 201 -37.69 -19.04 9.58
CA LEU A 201 -38.45 -20.26 9.93
C LEU A 201 -37.62 -21.29 10.68
N SER A 202 -36.28 -21.27 10.55
CA SER A 202 -35.38 -22.17 11.26
C SER A 202 -35.28 -21.85 12.74
N ASN A 203 -35.47 -20.57 13.11
CA ASN A 203 -35.38 -20.04 14.47
C ASN A 203 -34.06 -20.38 15.18
N LEU A 204 -32.98 -20.52 14.41
CA LEU A 204 -31.62 -20.72 14.90
C LEU A 204 -30.97 -19.36 15.21
N ASP A 205 -30.14 -19.33 16.25
CA ASP A 205 -29.33 -18.18 16.66
C ASP A 205 -27.82 -18.51 16.50
N SER A 206 -26.95 -17.53 16.75
CA SER A 206 -25.49 -17.70 16.57
C SER A 206 -24.89 -18.78 17.47
N TYR A 207 -25.58 -19.16 18.55
CA TYR A 207 -25.15 -20.20 19.49
C TYR A 207 -25.62 -21.60 19.10
N THR A 208 -26.66 -21.71 18.27
CA THR A 208 -27.31 -22.99 17.91
C THR A 208 -27.10 -23.40 16.46
N MET A 209 -26.65 -22.49 15.59
CA MET A 209 -26.32 -22.78 14.20
C MET A 209 -24.92 -23.42 14.08
N SER A 210 -24.87 -24.70 13.73
CA SER A 210 -23.60 -25.41 13.45
C SER A 210 -23.10 -25.16 12.02
N ASP A 211 -21.79 -25.30 11.81
CA ASP A 211 -21.15 -25.11 10.49
C ASP A 211 -21.81 -25.94 9.38
N ASN A 212 -22.15 -27.20 9.65
CA ASN A 212 -22.85 -28.06 8.68
C ASN A 212 -24.25 -27.51 8.32
N GLN A 213 -24.94 -26.87 9.27
CA GLN A 213 -26.25 -26.26 9.00
C GLN A 213 -26.09 -24.97 8.18
N ARG A 214 -25.03 -24.20 8.41
CA ARG A 214 -24.67 -23.03 7.59
C ARG A 214 -24.46 -23.44 6.14
N ASP A 215 -23.69 -24.48 5.89
CA ASP A 215 -23.48 -25.02 4.54
C ASP A 215 -24.80 -25.48 3.90
N THR A 216 -25.69 -26.10 4.68
CA THR A 216 -26.99 -26.54 4.15
C THR A 216 -27.89 -25.36 3.72
N PHE A 217 -27.83 -24.23 4.43
CA PHE A 217 -28.56 -23.01 4.04
C PHE A 217 -27.94 -22.34 2.82
N ILE A 218 -26.61 -22.35 2.70
CA ILE A 218 -25.90 -21.85 1.51
C ILE A 218 -26.30 -22.67 0.28
N ASP A 219 -26.31 -24.00 0.37
CA ASP A 219 -26.79 -24.88 -0.70
C ASP A 219 -28.27 -24.60 -1.07
N MET A 220 -29.12 -24.27 -0.08
CA MET A 220 -30.51 -23.88 -0.34
C MET A 220 -30.62 -22.50 -1.01
N ALA A 221 -29.75 -21.55 -0.67
CA ALA A 221 -29.69 -20.22 -1.29
C ALA A 221 -29.26 -20.31 -2.75
N GLU A 222 -28.26 -21.14 -3.05
CA GLU A 222 -27.82 -21.41 -4.42
C GLU A 222 -28.95 -21.99 -5.27
N ASN A 223 -29.77 -22.89 -4.71
CA ASN A 223 -30.95 -23.43 -5.39
C ASN A 223 -32.06 -22.38 -5.63
N LEU A 224 -32.07 -21.30 -4.85
CA LEU A 224 -32.94 -20.13 -5.06
C LEU A 224 -32.33 -19.10 -6.03
N GLY A 225 -31.10 -19.34 -6.51
CA GLY A 225 -30.41 -18.50 -7.48
C GLY A 225 -29.57 -17.37 -6.86
N LEU A 226 -29.21 -17.47 -5.59
CA LEU A 226 -28.28 -16.55 -4.93
C LEU A 226 -26.83 -17.02 -5.11
N GLU A 227 -25.91 -16.08 -5.29
CA GLU A 227 -24.47 -16.39 -5.30
C GLU A 227 -24.00 -16.73 -3.86
N PRO A 228 -22.99 -17.60 -3.69
CA PRO A 228 -22.57 -18.09 -2.38
C PRO A 228 -22.18 -16.97 -1.40
N GLY A 229 -21.51 -15.93 -1.90
CA GLY A 229 -21.12 -14.77 -1.09
C GLY A 229 -22.32 -13.93 -0.62
N GLU A 230 -23.35 -13.79 -1.47
CA GLU A 230 -24.58 -13.08 -1.08
C GLU A 230 -25.40 -13.88 -0.05
N ALA A 231 -25.37 -15.21 -0.15
CA ALA A 231 -26.00 -16.10 0.83
C ALA A 231 -25.31 -16.02 2.20
N GLU A 232 -23.97 -15.93 2.22
CA GLU A 232 -23.19 -15.75 3.45
C GLU A 232 -23.53 -14.43 4.14
N ASP A 233 -23.56 -13.32 3.39
CA ASP A 233 -23.90 -11.99 3.92
C ASP A 233 -25.32 -11.96 4.52
N LEU A 234 -26.29 -12.63 3.89
CA LEU A 234 -27.66 -12.72 4.38
C LEU A 234 -27.81 -13.61 5.63
N VAL A 235 -26.99 -14.66 5.77
CA VAL A 235 -26.93 -15.49 6.98
C VAL A 235 -26.37 -14.68 8.14
N ASP A 236 -25.27 -13.95 7.93
CA ASP A 236 -24.66 -13.13 8.98
C ASP A 236 -25.60 -11.99 9.42
N LEU A 237 -26.30 -11.34 8.47
CA LEU A 237 -27.33 -10.34 8.78
C LEU A 237 -28.50 -10.93 9.60
N TYR A 238 -28.96 -12.14 9.27
CA TYR A 238 -30.00 -12.82 10.04
C TYR A 238 -29.54 -13.17 11.47
N LEU A 239 -28.30 -13.64 11.64
CA LEU A 239 -27.76 -14.00 12.95
C LEU A 239 -27.58 -12.77 13.85
N GLU A 240 -27.15 -11.64 13.29
CA GLU A 240 -27.11 -10.36 14.01
C GLU A 240 -28.53 -9.92 14.44
N GLU A 241 -29.54 -10.00 13.56
CA GLU A 241 -30.94 -9.70 13.90
C GLU A 241 -31.52 -10.64 14.98
N ALA A 242 -31.15 -11.94 14.95
CA ALA A 242 -31.59 -12.95 15.91
C ALA A 242 -30.98 -12.72 17.30
N ASP A 243 -29.69 -12.40 17.36
CA ASP A 243 -28.99 -12.12 18.61
C ASP A 243 -29.51 -10.83 19.28
N GLU A 244 -29.78 -9.78 18.50
CA GLU A 244 -30.39 -8.55 19.01
C GLU A 244 -31.78 -8.79 19.62
N LYS A 245 -32.59 -9.68 19.02
CA LYS A 245 -33.90 -10.08 19.56
C LYS A 245 -33.79 -10.95 20.80
N ALA A 246 -32.79 -11.83 20.89
CA ALA A 246 -32.55 -12.65 22.08
C ALA A 246 -32.08 -11.82 23.29
N PHE A 247 -31.37 -10.70 23.06
CA PHE A 247 -30.96 -9.76 24.11
C PHE A 247 -32.06 -8.79 24.57
N ALA A 248 -33.11 -8.57 23.77
CA ALA A 248 -34.21 -7.68 24.11
C ALA A 248 -35.25 -8.30 25.09
N ASP A 249 -35.24 -9.63 25.29
CA ASP A 249 -36.29 -10.36 26.01
C ASP A 249 -35.89 -10.87 27.41
N GLN A 250 -34.80 -10.35 28.00
CA GLN A 250 -34.41 -10.69 29.38
C GLN A 250 -34.87 -9.63 30.42
N PRO A 251 -35.74 -9.98 31.40
CA PRO A 251 -36.05 -9.11 32.53
C PRO A 251 -34.87 -9.07 33.50
N GLY A 252 -34.42 -7.86 33.82
CA GLY A 252 -33.13 -7.60 34.46
C GLY A 252 -32.95 -8.12 35.89
N THR A 253 -31.70 -8.06 36.33
CA THR A 253 -31.36 -7.94 37.75
C THR A 253 -30.36 -6.81 37.95
N SER A 254 -30.86 -5.73 38.54
CA SER A 254 -30.06 -4.68 39.16
C SER A 254 -29.57 -5.21 40.52
N SER A 255 -28.26 -5.19 40.76
CA SER A 255 -27.76 -4.82 42.08
C SER A 255 -26.38 -4.20 41.93
N ARG A 256 -26.26 -2.90 42.21
CA ARG A 256 -24.98 -2.27 42.52
C ARG A 256 -25.14 -1.50 43.82
N ALA A 257 -24.45 -2.01 44.83
CA ALA A 257 -24.43 -1.47 46.17
C ALA A 257 -23.91 -0.03 46.20
N GLU A 258 -24.59 0.80 46.98
CA GLU A 258 -24.19 2.14 47.35
C GLU A 258 -22.94 2.10 48.25
N ALA A 259 -21.94 2.90 47.91
CA ALA A 259 -20.96 3.39 48.87
C ALA A 259 -20.80 4.90 48.65
N LYS A 260 -21.35 5.67 49.59
CA LYS A 260 -21.16 7.12 49.71
C LYS A 260 -19.69 7.45 49.98
N ALA A 261 -19.11 8.29 49.15
CA ALA A 261 -17.98 9.12 49.50
C ALA A 261 -18.20 10.53 48.94
N THR A 262 -18.50 11.45 49.85
CA THR A 262 -18.57 12.91 49.65
C THR A 262 -17.17 13.48 49.43
N SER A 263 -16.95 14.12 48.27
CA SER A 263 -15.95 15.19 48.12
C SER A 263 -16.28 16.04 46.90
N THR A 264 -16.64 17.30 47.13
CA THR A 264 -16.73 18.35 46.11
C THR A 264 -15.34 18.87 45.77
N PRO A 265 -15.02 19.08 44.48
CA PRO A 265 -14.10 20.13 44.08
C PRO A 265 -14.83 21.21 43.25
N GLY A 266 -14.46 22.47 43.48
CA GLY A 266 -15.02 23.65 42.82
C GLY A 266 -14.65 23.77 41.34
N PRO A 267 -15.11 24.85 40.68
CA PRO A 267 -15.01 25.00 39.22
C PRO A 267 -13.57 25.27 38.81
N PHE A 268 -13.00 24.39 37.99
CA PHE A 268 -11.78 24.66 37.24
C PHE A 268 -12.16 25.18 35.84
N GLU A 269 -11.64 26.35 35.52
CA GLU A 269 -11.76 27.03 34.23
C GLU A 269 -11.28 26.15 33.07
N ASP A 270 -12.03 26.22 31.96
CA ASP A 270 -11.71 25.57 30.69
C ASP A 270 -10.30 25.96 30.19
N LYS A 271 -9.43 24.96 30.06
CA LYS A 271 -8.26 25.06 29.18
C LYS A 271 -8.71 24.79 27.73
N PRO A 272 -8.18 25.51 26.74
CA PRO A 272 -8.55 25.28 25.35
C PRO A 272 -8.20 23.86 24.92
N SER A 273 -9.15 23.22 24.25
CA SER A 273 -9.01 21.92 23.61
C SER A 273 -7.86 21.92 22.60
N PRO A 274 -7.09 20.80 22.48
CA PRO A 274 -6.04 20.71 21.49
C PRO A 274 -6.64 20.83 20.08
N GLU A 275 -6.05 21.71 19.27
CA GLU A 275 -6.43 21.93 17.87
C GLU A 275 -6.51 20.60 17.12
N LYS A 276 -7.62 20.38 16.41
CA LYS A 276 -7.77 19.23 15.51
C LYS A 276 -6.68 19.33 14.44
N ILE A 277 -5.73 18.39 14.45
CA ILE A 277 -4.79 18.20 13.35
C ILE A 277 -5.63 17.98 12.09
N GLU A 278 -5.52 18.89 11.13
CA GLU A 278 -6.15 18.76 9.81
C GLU A 278 -5.35 17.71 9.02
N ARG A 279 -5.80 16.45 9.11
CA ARG A 279 -5.10 15.24 8.66
C ARG A 279 -5.31 14.98 7.16
N ASN A 280 -4.81 15.87 6.32
CA ASN A 280 -4.80 15.63 4.88
C ASN A 280 -3.35 15.57 4.38
N ALA A 281 -2.85 14.33 4.18
CA ALA A 281 -1.47 14.08 3.78
C ALA A 281 -1.13 14.74 2.43
N ASP A 282 -2.08 14.81 1.49
CA ASP A 282 -1.85 15.41 0.17
C ASP A 282 -1.72 16.93 0.25
N LEU A 283 -2.59 17.57 1.04
CA LEU A 283 -2.46 19.00 1.33
C LEU A 283 -1.13 19.29 2.03
N GLU A 284 -0.73 18.47 3.01
CA GLU A 284 0.56 18.63 3.68
C GLU A 284 1.74 18.46 2.72
N ARG A 285 1.74 17.43 1.86
CA ARG A 285 2.78 17.22 0.85
C ARG A 285 2.85 18.34 -0.19
N SER A 286 1.71 18.94 -0.54
CA SER A 286 1.68 20.11 -1.44
C SER A 286 2.32 21.35 -0.82
N ARG A 287 2.23 21.48 0.52
CA ARG A 287 2.71 22.64 1.28
C ARG A 287 4.16 22.49 1.73
N TYR A 288 4.57 21.27 2.05
CA TYR A 288 5.86 20.96 2.65
C TYR A 288 6.64 20.01 1.73
N GLY A 289 7.59 20.57 0.97
CA GLY A 289 8.48 19.80 0.12
C GLY A 289 9.73 19.32 0.86
N ASN A 290 10.34 18.26 0.35
CA ASN A 290 11.67 17.82 0.78
C ASN A 290 12.68 18.98 0.64
N PHE A 291 13.70 19.01 1.51
CA PHE A 291 14.76 20.00 1.42
C PHE A 291 16.13 19.38 1.64
N THR A 292 17.18 20.01 1.12
CA THR A 292 18.57 19.60 1.37
C THR A 292 19.15 20.51 2.46
N ASN A 293 19.72 19.92 3.51
CA ASN A 293 20.33 20.67 4.61
C ASN A 293 21.76 21.15 4.25
N THR A 294 22.43 21.83 5.18
CA THR A 294 23.79 22.37 4.94
C THR A 294 24.89 21.32 4.91
N LEU A 295 24.58 20.06 5.23
CA LEU A 295 25.47 18.91 5.06
C LEU A 295 25.37 18.31 3.65
N GLY A 296 24.36 18.70 2.86
CA GLY A 296 24.04 18.07 1.57
C GLY A 296 23.11 16.87 1.71
N GLU A 297 22.62 16.58 2.92
CA GLU A 297 21.69 15.48 3.18
C GLU A 297 20.26 15.88 2.82
N MET A 298 19.55 14.97 2.16
CA MET A 298 18.16 15.17 1.79
C MET A 298 17.25 14.85 2.97
N MET A 299 16.43 15.81 3.37
CA MET A 299 15.43 15.69 4.43
C MET A 299 14.06 15.43 3.78
N ILE A 300 13.54 14.23 4.00
CA ILE A 300 12.28 13.74 3.45
C ILE A 300 11.13 14.20 4.36
N PHE A 301 10.11 14.81 3.76
CA PHE A 301 8.88 15.17 4.45
C PHE A 301 8.02 13.93 4.73
N VAL A 302 7.63 13.78 5.99
CA VAL A 302 6.73 12.73 6.46
C VAL A 302 5.46 13.41 7.01
N PRO A 303 4.28 13.16 6.42
CA PRO A 303 3.04 13.81 6.81
C PRO A 303 2.57 13.37 8.19
N SER A 304 1.66 14.14 8.78
CA SER A 304 0.93 13.73 9.97
C SER A 304 0.01 12.56 9.65
N ALA A 305 -0.06 11.58 10.55
CA ALA A 305 -0.92 10.42 10.39
C ALA A 305 -1.20 9.74 11.72
N GLU A 306 -2.21 8.89 11.71
CA GLU A 306 -2.38 7.82 12.68
C GLU A 306 -1.87 6.52 12.06
N PHE A 307 -1.05 5.79 12.80
CA PHE A 307 -0.55 4.48 12.36
C PHE A 307 -0.51 3.50 13.54
N THR A 308 -0.57 2.22 13.19
CA THR A 308 -0.47 1.14 14.17
C THR A 308 1.00 0.78 14.41
N MET A 309 1.50 1.06 15.60
CA MET A 309 2.85 0.72 16.06
C MET A 309 2.89 -0.69 16.65
N GLY A 310 3.95 -1.45 16.36
CA GLY A 310 4.15 -2.84 16.77
C GLY A 310 3.67 -3.86 15.75
N SER A 311 3.70 -5.13 16.14
CA SER A 311 3.20 -6.28 15.36
C SER A 311 2.63 -7.37 16.27
N GLU A 312 1.53 -8.01 15.85
CA GLU A 312 1.03 -9.28 16.45
C GLU A 312 1.38 -10.52 15.61
N THR A 313 2.15 -10.37 14.53
CA THR A 313 2.55 -11.50 13.68
C THR A 313 3.28 -12.57 14.49
N GLU A 314 3.20 -13.83 14.06
CA GLU A 314 3.82 -14.96 14.77
C GLU A 314 5.33 -14.77 14.99
N ASP A 315 6.01 -14.15 14.03
CA ASP A 315 7.44 -13.85 14.07
C ASP A 315 7.81 -12.58 14.87
N ALA A 316 6.81 -11.87 15.43
CA ALA A 316 7.01 -10.70 16.28
C ALA A 316 7.45 -11.09 17.69
N SER A 317 8.58 -10.53 18.13
CA SER A 317 9.13 -10.73 19.46
C SER A 317 8.20 -10.14 20.53
N PRO A 318 8.22 -10.63 21.78
CA PRO A 318 7.35 -10.12 22.84
C PRO A 318 7.47 -8.62 23.13
N ASN A 319 8.63 -8.01 22.83
CA ASN A 319 8.85 -6.58 23.02
C ASN A 319 8.31 -5.70 21.89
N GLU A 320 7.88 -6.29 20.77
CA GLU A 320 7.22 -5.64 19.63
C GLU A 320 5.68 -5.55 19.83
N ARG A 321 5.18 -6.10 20.94
CA ARG A 321 3.77 -6.21 21.33
C ARG A 321 3.48 -5.38 22.60
N PRO A 322 2.23 -4.95 22.83
CA PRO A 322 1.08 -5.09 21.93
C PRO A 322 1.06 -4.03 20.83
N LEU A 323 0.18 -4.22 19.83
CA LEU A 323 -0.18 -3.13 18.90
C LEU A 323 -0.67 -1.90 19.67
N SER A 324 -0.25 -0.73 19.22
CA SER A 324 -0.63 0.56 19.80
C SER A 324 -0.99 1.56 18.70
N GLN A 325 -2.13 2.25 18.82
CA GLN A 325 -2.45 3.35 17.93
C GLN A 325 -1.61 4.57 18.28
N VAL A 326 -0.93 5.14 17.28
CA VAL A 326 -0.06 6.31 17.46
C VAL A 326 -0.40 7.37 16.44
N THR A 327 -0.74 8.57 16.92
CA THR A 327 -0.88 9.77 16.11
C THR A 327 0.44 10.54 16.13
N LEU A 328 1.01 10.82 14.95
CA LEU A 328 2.20 11.64 14.78
C LEU A 328 1.87 12.92 14.02
N SER A 329 2.46 14.02 14.47
CA SER A 329 2.54 15.26 13.70
C SER A 329 3.58 15.13 12.60
N ARG A 330 3.46 15.94 11.55
CA ARG A 330 4.42 16.01 10.44
C ARG A 330 5.83 16.32 10.92
N PHE A 331 6.83 15.77 10.23
CA PHE A 331 8.24 16.02 10.50
C PHE A 331 9.08 15.79 9.23
N TYR A 332 10.35 16.16 9.27
CA TYR A 332 11.31 15.74 8.25
C TYR A 332 12.30 14.74 8.83
N ILE A 333 12.72 13.76 8.05
CA ILE A 333 13.73 12.77 8.44
C ILE A 333 14.79 12.64 7.34
N SER A 334 16.06 12.44 7.69
CA SER A 334 17.11 12.26 6.69
C SER A 334 16.84 11.00 5.86
N ARG A 335 16.99 11.14 4.53
CA ARG A 335 16.80 10.06 3.55
C ARG A 335 17.68 8.87 3.89
N CYS A 336 18.92 9.14 4.29
CA CYS A 336 19.89 8.15 4.68
C CYS A 336 20.35 8.35 6.14
N LEU A 337 21.15 7.40 6.63
CA LEU A 337 21.93 7.54 7.86
C LEU A 337 22.96 8.67 7.74
N ILE A 338 23.34 9.27 8.87
CA ILE A 338 24.45 10.23 8.90
C ILE A 338 25.74 9.53 8.49
N THR A 339 26.45 10.10 7.52
CA THR A 339 27.69 9.51 7.00
C THR A 339 28.92 9.92 7.81
N ASN A 340 30.04 9.23 7.58
CA ASN A 340 31.33 9.64 8.14
C ASN A 340 31.70 11.08 7.75
N ALA A 341 31.48 11.47 6.48
CA ALA A 341 31.78 12.82 6.02
C ALA A 341 30.91 13.88 6.71
N ASP A 342 29.63 13.60 6.93
CA ASP A 342 28.72 14.49 7.65
C ASP A 342 29.14 14.68 9.09
N TYR A 343 29.40 13.56 9.78
CA TYR A 343 29.82 13.58 11.18
C TYR A 343 31.17 14.29 11.38
N GLU A 344 32.08 14.17 10.42
CA GLU A 344 33.39 14.84 10.48
C GLU A 344 33.32 16.36 10.29
N GLN A 345 32.22 16.91 9.78
CA GLN A 345 31.98 18.35 9.83
C GLN A 345 31.75 18.84 11.26
N PHE A 346 31.21 17.97 12.13
CA PHE A 346 31.02 18.22 13.56
C PHE A 346 32.28 17.86 14.38
N ASP A 347 32.82 16.66 14.19
CA ASP A 347 34.00 16.16 14.88
C ASP A 347 35.03 15.59 13.89
N ARG A 348 35.97 16.43 13.46
CA ARG A 348 37.04 16.06 12.52
C ARG A 348 37.94 14.93 13.04
N ALA A 349 38.03 14.74 14.36
CA ALA A 349 38.84 13.67 14.94
C ALA A 349 38.20 12.29 14.73
N HIS A 350 36.91 12.22 14.39
CA HIS A 350 36.21 10.98 14.09
C HIS A 350 36.81 10.23 12.89
N ARG A 351 37.52 10.93 11.99
CA ARG A 351 38.21 10.30 10.85
C ARG A 351 39.17 9.17 11.26
N ALA A 352 39.78 9.27 12.44
CA ALA A 352 40.66 8.23 12.99
C ALA A 352 39.90 7.05 13.64
N LYS A 353 38.59 7.17 13.81
CA LYS A 353 37.70 6.18 14.45
C LYS A 353 36.80 5.44 13.46
N ARG A 354 36.87 5.76 12.16
CA ARG A 354 36.09 5.06 11.14
C ARG A 354 36.33 3.55 11.22
N ALA A 355 35.30 2.76 10.92
CA ALA A 355 35.48 1.33 10.69
C ALA A 355 36.51 1.10 9.57
N SER A 356 37.23 -0.02 9.65
CA SER A 356 38.28 -0.33 8.67
C SER A 356 37.68 -0.45 7.27
N GLY A 357 38.25 0.26 6.28
CA GLY A 357 37.71 0.27 4.91
C GLY A 357 36.48 1.19 4.71
N ALA A 358 35.96 1.82 5.76
CA ALA A 358 34.82 2.71 5.64
C ALA A 358 35.22 4.08 5.02
N GLY A 359 34.82 4.29 3.77
CA GLY A 359 34.85 5.59 3.09
C GLY A 359 33.86 6.65 3.62
N ASP A 360 33.86 7.80 2.95
CA ASP A 360 33.10 9.01 3.33
C ASP A 360 31.59 8.80 3.38
N ARG A 361 31.06 7.99 2.46
CA ARG A 361 29.64 7.70 2.33
C ARG A 361 29.12 6.54 3.20
N HIS A 362 29.98 5.88 3.97
CA HIS A 362 29.50 4.87 4.92
C HIS A 362 28.82 5.55 6.11
N PRO A 363 27.83 4.88 6.74
CA PRO A 363 27.20 5.40 7.95
C PRO A 363 28.24 5.56 9.05
N VAL A 364 28.10 6.63 9.84
CA VAL A 364 28.92 6.83 11.02
C VAL A 364 28.57 5.79 12.09
N VAL A 365 29.60 5.15 12.63
CA VAL A 365 29.51 4.14 13.69
C VAL A 365 30.54 4.45 14.78
N TYR A 366 30.60 3.67 15.86
CA TYR A 366 31.39 4.01 17.06
C TYR A 366 31.01 5.37 17.67
N VAL A 367 29.74 5.73 17.55
CA VAL A 367 29.14 6.92 18.16
C VAL A 367 28.14 6.49 19.22
N SER A 368 28.21 7.11 20.39
CA SER A 368 27.24 6.87 21.45
C SER A 368 25.95 7.66 21.19
N TYR A 369 24.86 7.30 21.88
CA TYR A 369 23.63 8.10 21.86
C TYR A 369 23.91 9.57 22.22
N LEU A 370 24.79 9.79 23.22
CA LEU A 370 25.14 11.13 23.67
C LEU A 370 25.89 11.93 22.59
N ASP A 371 26.72 11.27 21.80
CA ASP A 371 27.45 11.92 20.71
C ASP A 371 26.51 12.26 19.55
N ALA A 372 25.56 11.37 19.23
CA ALA A 372 24.51 11.63 18.24
C ALA A 372 23.61 12.83 18.66
N VAL A 373 23.26 12.94 19.95
CA VAL A 373 22.52 14.10 20.47
C VAL A 373 23.33 15.40 20.33
N LYS A 374 24.64 15.38 20.63
CA LYS A 374 25.50 16.55 20.45
C LYS A 374 25.60 16.96 18.98
N PHE A 375 25.68 16.00 18.06
CA PHE A 375 25.64 16.25 16.62
C PHE A 375 24.34 16.97 16.23
N CYS A 376 23.19 16.48 16.68
CA CYS A 376 21.89 17.12 16.44
C CYS A 376 21.83 18.55 17.00
N GLN A 377 22.35 18.78 18.21
CA GLN A 377 22.41 20.12 18.82
C GLN A 377 23.32 21.09 18.05
N TRP A 378 24.47 20.60 17.60
CA TRP A 378 25.38 21.37 16.76
C TRP A 378 24.73 21.76 15.43
N LEU A 379 24.10 20.80 14.74
CA LEU A 379 23.41 21.07 13.48
C LEU A 379 22.24 22.04 13.69
N SER A 380 21.50 21.89 14.80
CA SER A 380 20.43 22.81 15.17
C SER A 380 20.92 24.24 15.34
N THR A 381 22.05 24.42 16.02
CA THR A 381 22.67 25.73 16.22
C THR A 381 23.15 26.32 14.89
N ARG A 382 23.76 25.49 14.04
CA ARG A 382 24.30 25.87 12.74
C ARG A 382 23.21 26.36 11.78
N GLU A 383 22.07 25.66 11.74
CA GLU A 383 21.02 25.94 10.76
C GLU A 383 19.83 26.73 11.31
N ARG A 384 19.79 26.97 12.62
CA ARG A 384 18.64 27.59 13.31
C ARG A 384 17.33 26.83 13.06
N ARG A 385 17.42 25.51 12.95
CA ARG A 385 16.32 24.55 12.85
C ARG A 385 16.43 23.55 13.98
N LYS A 386 15.35 22.88 14.37
CA LYS A 386 15.38 21.94 15.49
C LYS A 386 15.62 20.52 15.00
N TYR A 387 16.88 20.10 15.03
CA TYR A 387 17.30 18.73 14.75
C TYR A 387 17.38 17.88 16.03
N ARG A 388 17.03 16.61 15.91
CA ARG A 388 17.07 15.62 16.98
C ARG A 388 17.16 14.20 16.41
N LEU A 389 17.39 13.23 17.27
CA LEU A 389 17.12 11.84 16.93
C LEU A 389 15.61 11.64 16.70
N PRO A 390 15.21 10.71 15.81
CA PRO A 390 13.81 10.33 15.68
C PRO A 390 13.30 9.78 17.01
N THR A 391 12.03 10.01 17.33
CA THR A 391 11.38 9.13 18.30
C THR A 391 11.28 7.74 17.70
N GLU A 392 11.16 6.74 18.55
CA GLU A 392 10.98 5.38 18.12
C GLU A 392 9.71 5.23 17.26
N ALA A 393 8.63 5.93 17.61
CA ALA A 393 7.40 5.93 16.83
C ALA A 393 7.58 6.60 15.46
N GLU A 394 8.30 7.73 15.39
CA GLU A 394 8.62 8.38 14.12
C GLU A 394 9.48 7.49 13.24
N TRP A 395 10.47 6.79 13.81
CA TRP A 395 11.31 5.87 13.08
C TRP A 395 10.49 4.72 12.50
N GLU A 396 9.63 4.10 13.32
CA GLU A 396 8.80 2.98 12.86
C GLU A 396 7.78 3.43 11.82
N TYR A 397 7.14 4.58 12.02
CA TYR A 397 6.24 5.15 11.03
C TYR A 397 6.96 5.45 9.72
N ALA A 398 8.16 6.05 9.78
CA ALA A 398 8.97 6.32 8.60
C ALA A 398 9.38 5.04 7.86
N ALA A 399 9.56 3.91 8.56
CA ALA A 399 9.86 2.62 7.95
C ALA A 399 8.60 1.95 7.37
N LYS A 400 7.50 1.96 8.14
CA LYS A 400 6.31 1.12 7.93
C LYS A 400 5.19 1.84 7.18
N GLY A 401 5.09 3.16 7.24
CA GLY A 401 3.89 3.86 6.77
C GLY A 401 2.64 3.46 7.54
N ILE A 402 1.49 3.53 6.86
CA ILE A 402 0.16 3.22 7.43
C ILE A 402 -0.41 1.88 6.95
N ASP A 403 0.24 1.23 5.98
CA ASP A 403 -0.25 0.04 5.27
C ASP A 403 0.22 -1.29 5.88
N ASN A 404 0.62 -1.26 7.15
CA ASN A 404 1.00 -2.45 7.93
C ASN A 404 2.12 -3.33 7.33
N ARG A 405 3.02 -2.76 6.53
CA ARG A 405 4.16 -3.52 5.98
C ARG A 405 5.11 -4.07 7.06
N LYS A 406 5.66 -5.24 6.77
CA LYS A 406 6.60 -5.97 7.60
C LYS A 406 8.02 -5.41 7.49
N PHE A 407 8.45 -5.07 6.28
CA PHE A 407 9.74 -4.42 5.98
C PHE A 407 9.51 -3.06 5.34
N PRO A 408 10.52 -2.16 5.31
CA PRO A 408 10.37 -0.86 4.65
C PRO A 408 9.88 -0.96 3.19
N TRP A 409 10.35 -1.98 2.47
CA TRP A 409 9.98 -2.24 1.07
C TRP A 409 8.69 -3.05 0.87
N GLY A 410 7.94 -3.39 1.93
CA GLY A 410 6.70 -4.17 1.83
C GLY A 410 6.72 -5.50 2.61
N ASN A 411 5.88 -6.44 2.18
CA ASN A 411 5.64 -7.73 2.87
C ASN A 411 6.36 -8.92 2.22
N TYR A 412 7.33 -8.68 1.35
CA TYR A 412 8.05 -9.75 0.65
C TYR A 412 9.16 -10.34 1.51
N ASP A 413 8.96 -11.59 1.92
CA ASP A 413 10.02 -12.42 2.48
C ASP A 413 10.98 -12.89 1.35
N GLY A 414 12.27 -13.07 1.66
CA GLY A 414 13.26 -13.62 0.71
C GLY A 414 13.92 -12.60 -0.24
N ARG A 415 13.81 -11.30 0.06
CA ARG A 415 14.40 -10.20 -0.74
C ARG A 415 15.58 -9.54 -0.05
N GLY A 416 16.55 -10.34 0.38
CA GLY A 416 17.77 -9.82 1.00
C GLY A 416 18.62 -8.94 0.07
N ASP A 417 18.37 -8.95 -1.24
CA ASP A 417 18.97 -7.99 -2.19
C ASP A 417 18.53 -6.52 -1.99
N LEU A 418 17.58 -6.28 -1.07
CA LEU A 418 17.03 -4.95 -0.78
C LEU A 418 17.64 -4.28 0.46
N ALA A 419 18.56 -4.95 1.15
CA ALA A 419 19.18 -4.42 2.35
C ALA A 419 20.60 -4.97 2.51
N ASN A 420 21.40 -4.29 3.33
CA ASN A 420 22.68 -4.83 3.78
C ASN A 420 22.49 -5.56 5.12
N PHE A 421 22.77 -6.86 5.18
CA PHE A 421 22.60 -7.69 6.37
C PHE A 421 23.61 -8.84 6.39
N ALA A 422 23.53 -9.74 7.38
CA ALA A 422 24.45 -10.87 7.43
C ALA A 422 24.17 -11.85 6.28
N ASP A 423 24.96 -11.74 5.21
CA ASP A 423 24.85 -12.53 3.98
C ASP A 423 26.12 -13.35 3.69
N ARG A 424 26.30 -13.87 2.48
CA ARG A 424 27.46 -14.68 2.12
C ARG A 424 28.81 -13.95 2.25
N ASN A 425 28.83 -12.63 2.16
CA ASN A 425 30.03 -11.80 2.25
C ASN A 425 30.50 -11.64 3.70
N THR A 426 29.61 -11.90 4.66
CA THR A 426 29.90 -11.86 6.09
C THR A 426 30.32 -13.23 6.65
N VAL A 427 31.07 -13.22 7.75
CA VAL A 427 31.63 -14.44 8.38
C VAL A 427 30.76 -15.02 9.50
N PHE A 428 29.54 -14.50 9.70
CA PHE A 428 28.70 -14.93 10.81
C PHE A 428 28.07 -16.32 10.58
N ALA A 429 27.92 -17.10 11.65
CA ALA A 429 27.34 -18.45 11.55
C ALA A 429 25.87 -18.44 11.11
N TRP A 430 25.18 -17.31 11.26
CA TRP A 430 23.78 -17.11 10.89
C TRP A 430 23.60 -16.36 9.57
N SER A 431 24.68 -16.10 8.83
CA SER A 431 24.54 -15.39 7.58
C SER A 431 23.80 -16.21 6.54
N ASP A 432 22.96 -15.56 5.75
CA ASP A 432 22.31 -16.17 4.61
C ASP A 432 23.33 -16.40 3.49
N ARG A 433 23.55 -17.65 3.10
CA ARG A 433 24.60 -18.02 2.13
C ARG A 433 24.14 -17.99 0.68
N ASP A 434 22.83 -17.85 0.46
CA ASP A 434 22.23 -17.80 -0.86
C ASP A 434 22.11 -16.36 -1.40
N ILE A 435 22.32 -15.36 -0.53
CA ILE A 435 22.21 -13.94 -0.83
C ILE A 435 23.60 -13.29 -0.88
N ASP A 436 23.78 -12.39 -1.84
CA ASP A 436 24.97 -11.59 -2.06
C ASP A 436 24.58 -10.12 -2.24
N ASP A 437 24.76 -9.33 -1.19
CA ASP A 437 24.52 -7.88 -1.19
C ASP A 437 25.73 -7.08 -1.67
N GLY A 438 26.88 -7.75 -1.85
CA GLY A 438 28.16 -7.20 -2.30
C GLY A 438 29.03 -6.55 -1.21
N TYR A 439 28.62 -6.59 0.07
CA TYR A 439 29.29 -5.89 1.17
C TYR A 439 29.61 -6.81 2.36
N PRO A 440 30.89 -6.98 2.73
CA PRO A 440 31.26 -7.76 3.91
C PRO A 440 31.04 -7.03 5.26
N GLU A 441 30.75 -5.73 5.20
CA GLU A 441 30.48 -4.83 6.34
C GLU A 441 29.39 -3.81 5.94
N SER A 442 29.30 -2.66 6.63
CA SER A 442 28.41 -1.56 6.23
C SER A 442 28.60 -1.18 4.75
N SER A 443 27.53 -0.78 4.09
CA SER A 443 27.53 -0.32 2.70
C SER A 443 27.47 1.21 2.65
N PRO A 444 27.94 1.86 1.57
CA PRO A 444 27.71 3.28 1.39
C PRO A 444 26.20 3.56 1.44
N VAL A 445 25.80 4.64 2.12
CA VAL A 445 24.39 4.97 2.26
C VAL A 445 23.70 5.10 0.89
N GLY A 446 22.47 4.60 0.83
CA GLY A 446 21.67 4.55 -0.39
C GLY A 446 22.17 3.58 -1.45
N ALA A 447 22.92 2.54 -1.06
CA ALA A 447 23.28 1.44 -1.95
C ALA A 447 22.06 0.56 -2.33
N PHE A 448 21.00 0.59 -1.52
CA PHE A 448 19.80 -0.23 -1.69
C PHE A 448 18.53 0.62 -1.90
N PRO A 449 18.44 1.40 -3.00
CA PRO A 449 17.30 2.31 -3.22
C PRO A 449 15.97 1.56 -3.40
N LEU A 450 16.00 0.29 -3.80
CA LEU A 450 14.81 -0.55 -3.91
C LEU A 450 14.31 -1.05 -2.54
N GLY A 451 15.12 -0.93 -1.49
CA GLY A 451 14.77 -1.20 -0.10
C GLY A 451 14.14 -0.01 0.63
N ALA A 452 13.89 1.09 -0.08
CA ALA A 452 13.35 2.30 0.53
C ALA A 452 11.94 2.08 1.12
N SER A 453 11.66 2.84 2.17
CA SER A 453 10.35 2.92 2.81
C SER A 453 9.28 3.54 1.89
N PRO A 454 7.98 3.51 2.24
CA PRO A 454 6.93 4.13 1.41
C PRO A 454 7.13 5.64 1.22
N PHE A 455 7.91 6.28 2.08
CA PHE A 455 8.23 7.71 1.96
C PHE A 455 9.50 7.97 1.13
N GLY A 456 10.17 6.92 0.62
CA GLY A 456 11.43 7.03 -0.11
C GLY A 456 12.65 7.15 0.80
N ILE A 457 12.55 6.69 2.06
CA ILE A 457 13.64 6.74 3.03
C ILE A 457 14.45 5.44 2.93
N GLU A 458 15.75 5.56 2.71
CA GLU A 458 16.64 4.44 2.43
C GLU A 458 17.34 3.94 3.70
N ASP A 459 17.84 2.70 3.63
CA ASP A 459 18.57 2.03 4.70
C ASP A 459 17.79 1.94 6.03
N MET A 460 16.45 1.98 5.99
CA MET A 460 15.60 1.78 7.19
C MET A 460 15.63 0.31 7.69
N ALA A 461 16.21 -0.59 6.90
CA ALA A 461 16.42 -1.98 7.25
C ALA A 461 17.84 -2.38 6.85
N GLY A 462 18.62 -2.85 7.82
CA GLY A 462 20.00 -3.26 7.61
C GLY A 462 21.00 -2.11 7.71
N ASN A 463 22.18 -2.31 7.11
CA ASN A 463 23.34 -1.42 7.21
C ASN A 463 23.80 -1.25 8.67
N VAL A 464 23.23 -0.33 9.45
CA VAL A 464 23.56 -0.19 10.89
C VAL A 464 22.32 0.07 11.71
N TRP A 465 22.34 -0.38 12.97
CA TRP A 465 21.32 -0.03 13.94
C TRP A 465 21.29 1.48 14.15
N GLU A 466 20.13 2.01 14.53
CA GLU A 466 19.96 3.44 14.64
C GLU A 466 19.44 3.89 15.99
N TRP A 467 20.18 4.75 16.67
CA TRP A 467 19.74 5.35 17.92
C TRP A 467 18.45 6.15 17.75
N CYS A 468 17.46 5.86 18.61
CA CYS A 468 16.24 6.65 18.77
C CYS A 468 16.30 7.51 20.03
N LEU A 469 15.43 8.51 20.12
CA LEU A 469 15.32 9.43 21.24
C LEU A 469 14.92 8.70 22.54
N ASP A 470 14.03 7.73 22.43
CA ASP A 470 13.27 7.12 23.52
C ASP A 470 14.15 6.31 24.48
N TYR A 471 13.81 6.37 25.76
CA TYR A 471 14.23 5.34 26.70
C TYR A 471 13.46 4.04 26.42
N TYR A 472 14.15 2.90 26.50
CA TYR A 472 13.53 1.60 26.27
C TYR A 472 12.51 1.28 27.36
N GLU A 473 11.27 1.06 26.93
CA GLU A 473 10.20 0.49 27.73
C GLU A 473 9.37 -0.48 26.89
N LEU A 474 8.66 -1.37 27.59
CA LEU A 474 7.67 -2.24 26.96
C LEU A 474 6.52 -1.38 26.43
N TYR A 475 5.95 -1.79 25.28
CA TYR A 475 4.75 -1.14 24.80
C TYR A 475 3.62 -1.28 25.81
N ARG A 476 2.81 -0.23 25.87
CA ARG A 476 1.64 -0.13 26.73
C ARG A 476 0.44 0.12 25.83
N PRO A 477 -0.69 -0.55 26.09
CA PRO A 477 -1.89 -0.39 25.30
C PRO A 477 -2.43 1.03 25.40
N GLY A 478 -3.22 1.41 24.39
CA GLY A 478 -3.92 2.69 24.32
C GLY A 478 -3.32 3.67 23.32
N PRO A 479 -4.11 4.68 22.89
CA PRO A 479 -3.69 5.65 21.91
C PRO A 479 -2.61 6.59 22.46
N LYS A 480 -1.66 6.97 21.62
CA LYS A 480 -0.58 7.92 21.96
C LYS A 480 -0.50 9.01 20.90
N THR A 481 -0.22 10.25 21.31
CA THR A 481 0.01 11.36 20.39
C THR A 481 1.43 11.89 20.58
N ASN A 482 2.22 11.91 19.49
CA ASN A 482 3.63 12.32 19.49
C ASN A 482 4.45 11.73 20.65
N PRO A 483 4.43 10.39 20.87
CA PRO A 483 5.14 9.78 21.97
C PRO A 483 6.66 10.04 21.85
N ARG A 484 7.27 10.48 22.95
CA ARG A 484 8.73 10.69 23.09
C ARG A 484 9.37 9.72 24.09
N GLY A 485 8.65 8.65 24.43
CA GLY A 485 9.02 7.66 25.43
C GLY A 485 8.99 8.20 26.86
N SER A 486 9.40 7.36 27.80
CA SER A 486 9.60 7.75 29.20
C SER A 486 10.61 8.90 29.35
N THR A 487 10.44 9.74 30.38
CA THR A 487 11.41 10.81 30.72
C THR A 487 12.65 10.28 31.43
N ALA A 488 12.63 9.04 31.91
CA ALA A 488 13.74 8.39 32.58
C ALA A 488 13.87 6.92 32.18
N GLY A 489 15.11 6.43 32.15
CA GLY A 489 15.43 5.04 31.85
C GLY A 489 16.93 4.78 31.85
N THR A 490 17.31 3.51 31.75
CA THR A 490 18.72 3.06 31.77
C THR A 490 19.29 2.77 30.40
N LYS A 491 18.42 2.50 29.41
CA LYS A 491 18.79 2.15 28.04
C LYS A 491 18.00 2.97 27.03
N ARG A 492 18.60 3.26 25.88
CA ARG A 492 17.96 3.93 24.73
C ARG A 492 17.60 2.89 23.68
N VAL A 493 16.52 3.13 22.97
CA VAL A 493 16.08 2.30 21.85
C VAL A 493 17.03 2.46 20.67
N HIS A 494 17.26 1.38 19.93
CA HIS A 494 17.71 1.45 18.55
C HIS A 494 16.95 0.49 17.63
N ARG A 495 16.84 0.85 16.36
CA ARG A 495 15.98 0.21 15.34
C ARG A 495 16.72 -0.16 14.05
N GLY A 496 16.09 -0.99 13.21
CA GLY A 496 16.49 -1.21 11.81
C GLY A 496 17.33 -2.44 11.49
N GLY A 497 17.98 -3.06 12.49
CA GLY A 497 18.96 -4.11 12.19
C GLY A 497 20.28 -3.53 11.67
N SER A 498 21.20 -4.39 11.25
CA SER A 498 22.53 -4.00 10.75
C SER A 498 23.08 -5.03 9.77
N TRP A 499 24.24 -4.75 9.17
CA TRP A 499 25.03 -5.67 8.34
C TRP A 499 25.42 -6.97 9.07
N LYS A 500 25.27 -7.02 10.40
CA LYS A 500 25.47 -8.25 11.20
C LYS A 500 24.19 -9.03 11.49
N SER A 501 23.05 -8.45 11.16
CA SER A 501 21.74 -8.94 11.60
C SER A 501 21.21 -10.03 10.66
N ARG A 502 20.36 -10.91 11.20
CA ARG A 502 19.61 -11.88 10.38
C ARG A 502 18.54 -11.14 9.59
N PHE A 503 18.08 -11.74 8.48
CA PHE A 503 16.95 -11.23 7.71
C PHE A 503 15.71 -10.94 8.57
N SER A 504 15.41 -11.80 9.56
CA SER A 504 14.28 -11.60 10.49
C SER A 504 14.39 -10.35 11.37
N SER A 505 15.59 -9.78 11.52
CA SER A 505 15.83 -8.55 12.28
C SER A 505 15.65 -7.28 11.45
N LEU A 506 15.37 -7.41 10.15
CA LEU A 506 15.16 -6.29 9.23
C LEU A 506 13.72 -5.77 9.23
N ARG A 507 12.82 -6.44 9.98
CA ARG A 507 11.41 -6.03 10.08
C ARG A 507 11.33 -4.65 10.73
N ALA A 508 10.40 -3.81 10.26
CA ALA A 508 10.22 -2.43 10.70
C ALA A 508 9.92 -2.30 12.21
N THR A 509 9.37 -3.36 12.82
CA THR A 509 8.98 -3.39 14.23
C THR A 509 10.08 -3.90 15.17
N VAL A 510 11.14 -4.51 14.61
CA VAL A 510 12.22 -5.07 15.43
C VAL A 510 12.94 -3.94 16.17
N ARG A 511 13.09 -4.17 17.48
CA ARG A 511 13.61 -3.18 18.41
C ARG A 511 14.54 -3.81 19.42
N SER A 512 15.58 -3.07 19.76
CA SER A 512 16.54 -3.45 20.79
C SER A 512 16.99 -2.19 21.54
N SER A 513 17.84 -2.37 22.55
CA SER A 513 18.28 -1.27 23.38
C SER A 513 19.64 -1.48 24.03
N ASN A 514 20.33 -0.38 24.27
CA ASN A 514 21.59 -0.39 24.98
C ASN A 514 21.78 0.88 25.83
N VAL A 515 22.77 0.87 26.72
CA VAL A 515 23.06 2.02 27.58
C VAL A 515 23.50 3.23 26.75
N PRO A 516 23.19 4.48 27.14
CA PRO A 516 23.47 5.67 26.31
C PRO A 516 24.94 5.88 25.91
N GLY A 517 25.89 5.36 26.70
CA GLY A 517 27.33 5.45 26.42
C GLY A 517 27.88 4.31 25.55
N PHE A 518 27.05 3.33 25.19
CA PHE A 518 27.46 2.22 24.33
C PHE A 518 27.74 2.71 22.90
N SER A 519 28.72 2.11 22.24
CA SER A 519 28.98 2.32 20.81
C SER A 519 29.66 1.07 20.22
N CYS A 520 29.39 0.76 18.95
CA CYS A 520 29.98 -0.36 18.23
C CYS A 520 30.04 -0.07 16.72
N ASN A 521 30.59 -0.98 15.93
CA ASN A 521 30.78 -0.84 14.47
C ASN A 521 29.53 -1.11 13.62
N ASP A 522 28.37 -1.29 14.25
CA ASP A 522 27.11 -1.53 13.56
C ASP A 522 25.94 -0.77 14.20
N LEU A 523 26.25 0.33 14.90
CA LEU A 523 25.29 1.23 15.53
C LEU A 523 25.67 2.68 15.23
N GLY A 524 24.79 3.35 14.48
CA GLY A 524 24.86 4.74 14.07
C GLY A 524 23.55 5.46 14.40
N PHE A 525 23.17 6.42 13.57
CA PHE A 525 21.93 7.17 13.72
C PHE A 525 21.53 7.91 12.44
N ARG A 526 20.26 8.31 12.40
CA ARG A 526 19.71 9.28 11.46
C ARG A 526 19.08 10.46 12.22
N ILE A 527 18.71 11.52 11.51
CA ILE A 527 18.21 12.75 12.13
C ILE A 527 16.81 13.10 11.67
N VAL A 528 16.05 13.74 12.56
CA VAL A 528 14.76 14.38 12.29
C VAL A 528 14.91 15.88 12.47
N CYS A 529 14.26 16.66 11.60
CA CYS A 529 14.02 18.08 11.78
C CYS A 529 12.53 18.30 12.07
N GLU A 530 12.22 19.09 13.10
CA GLU A 530 10.82 19.47 13.36
C GLU A 530 10.28 20.32 12.19
N CYS A 531 9.00 20.10 11.85
CA CYS A 531 8.28 20.84 10.83
C CYS A 531 7.25 21.74 11.53
N ASP A 532 7.50 23.04 11.52
CA ASP A 532 6.61 24.04 12.12
C ASP A 532 5.23 24.11 11.43
#